data_AF-A0A4U0NJ18-F1
#
_entry.id   AF-A0A4U0NJ18-F1
#
_cell.length_a   1.000
_cell.length_b   1.000
_cell.length_c   1.000
_cell.angle_alpha   90.00
_cell.angle_beta   90.00
_cell.angle_gamma   90.00
#
_symmetry.space_group_name_H-M   'P 1'
#
loop_
_entity.id
_entity.type
_entity.pdbx_description
1 polymer ?
#
loop_
_entity_poly.entity_id
_entity_poly.type
_entity_poly.pdbx_seq_one_letter_code
_entity_poly.pdbx_strand_id
1 'polypeptide(L)' 'MSAQVPVCNHRIYEVLIVFLVSVIAGLTAGVLLAAFGMSPLAAVGAGGATIAGCFGLGMSAVSYIKKQES' A
#
# COMPACT_ATOMS: atom_id res chain seq x y z
N MET A 1 -11.48 -21.87 -32.05
CA MET A 1 -10.27 -21.32 -31.42
C MET A 1 -10.69 -20.78 -30.06
N SER A 2 -10.41 -21.52 -28.99
CA SER A 2 -10.75 -21.08 -27.63
C SER A 2 -9.87 -19.88 -27.32
N ALA A 3 -10.46 -18.68 -27.28
CA ALA A 3 -9.76 -17.51 -26.78
C ALA A 3 -9.37 -17.83 -25.34
N GLN A 4 -8.08 -18.12 -25.12
CA GLN A 4 -7.51 -18.20 -23.78
C GLN A 4 -7.56 -16.78 -23.26
N VAL A 5 -8.68 -16.42 -22.61
CA VAL A 5 -8.81 -15.17 -21.87
C VAL A 5 -7.59 -15.18 -20.95
N PRO A 6 -6.63 -14.24 -21.10
CA PRO A 6 -5.52 -14.18 -20.18
C PRO A 6 -6.15 -14.09 -18.80
N VAL A 7 -5.79 -15.00 -17.89
CA VAL A 7 -6.15 -14.90 -16.48
C VAL A 7 -5.43 -13.65 -16.00
N CYS A 8 -6.04 -12.51 -16.27
CA CYS A 8 -5.49 -11.21 -16.03
C CYS A 8 -5.59 -11.07 -14.52
N ASN A 9 -4.49 -11.39 -13.84
CA ASN A 9 -4.32 -11.25 -12.40
C ASN A 9 -4.30 -9.76 -11.99
N HIS A 10 -5.13 -8.94 -12.63
CA HIS A 10 -5.30 -7.51 -12.39
C HIS A 10 -5.54 -7.22 -10.91
N ARG A 11 -6.34 -8.07 -10.26
CA ARG A 11 -6.56 -8.03 -8.79
C ARG A 11 -5.27 -8.18 -7.99
N ILE A 12 -4.38 -9.09 -8.37
CA ILE A 12 -3.13 -9.31 -7.64
C ILE A 12 -2.18 -8.14 -7.87
N TYR A 13 -2.10 -7.64 -9.11
CA TYR A 13 -1.31 -6.45 -9.43
C TYR A 13 -1.77 -5.21 -8.66
N GLU A 14 -3.08 -4.98 -8.56
CA GLU A 14 -3.65 -3.85 -7.84
C GLU A 14 -3.28 -3.88 -6.34
N VAL A 15 -3.42 -5.05 -5.69
CA VAL A 15 -3.01 -5.23 -4.29
C VAL A 15 -1.51 -5.07 -4.11
N LEU A 16 -0.70 -5.62 -5.02
CA LEU A 16 0.76 -5.49 -4.99
C LEU A 16 1.21 -4.04 -5.15
N ILE A 17 0.59 -3.27 -6.04
CA ILE A 17 0.91 -1.85 -6.24
C ILE A 17 0.57 -1.05 -4.99
N VAL A 18 -0.62 -1.25 -4.41
CA VAL A 18 -1.03 -0.57 -3.17
C VAL A 18 -0.09 -0.92 -2.01
N PHE A 19 0.30 -2.19 -1.91
CA PHE A 19 1.27 -2.65 -0.92
C PHE A 19 2.63 -1.98 -1.10
N LEU A 20 3.18 -2.00 -2.32
CA LEU A 20 4.49 -1.43 -2.62
C LEU A 20 4.52 0.09 -2.33
N VAL A 21 3.49 0.82 -2.74
CA VAL A 21 3.36 2.26 -2.47
C VAL A 21 3.27 2.52 -0.97
N SER A 22 2.51 1.72 -0.22
CA SER A 22 2.40 1.85 1.24
C SER A 22 3.73 1.61 1.94
N VAL A 23 4.50 0.60 1.49
CA VAL A 23 5.84 0.32 2.00
C VAL A 23 6.78 1.50 1.71
N ILE A 24 6.80 2.02 0.47
CA ILE A 24 7.63 3.17 0.10
C ILE A 24 7.27 4.40 0.95
N ALA A 25 5.98 4.67 1.13
CA ALA A 25 5.48 5.79 1.93
C ALA A 25 5.89 5.67 3.41
N GLY A 26 5.76 4.48 4.00
CA GLY A 26 6.17 4.27 5.39
C GLY A 26 7.68 4.27 5.60
N LEU A 27 8.44 3.79 4.61
CA LEU A 27 9.90 3.79 4.66
C LEU A 27 10.46 5.21 4.47
N THR A 28 9.88 6.01 3.57
CA THR A 28 10.22 7.44 3.44
C THR A 28 9.83 8.23 4.69
N ALA A 29 8.65 7.99 5.26
CA ALA A 29 8.25 8.61 6.53
C ALA A 29 9.24 8.25 7.65
N GLY A 30 9.56 6.96 7.84
CA GLY A 30 10.51 6.51 8.87
C GLY A 30 11.91 7.13 8.70
N VAL A 31 12.40 7.22 7.46
CA VAL A 31 13.70 7.86 7.15
C VAL A 31 13.68 9.35 7.44
N LEU A 32 12.59 10.06 7.09
CA LEU A 32 12.45 11.48 7.41
C LEU A 32 12.40 11.72 8.92
N LEU A 33 11.67 10.90 9.66
CA LEU A 33 11.63 10.98 11.12
C LEU A 33 13.01 10.71 11.76
N ALA A 34 13.75 9.73 11.24
CA ALA A 34 15.12 9.46 11.69
C ALA A 34 16.07 10.62 11.37
N ALA A 35 15.92 11.25 10.19
CA ALA A 35 16.70 12.42 9.79
C ALA A 35 16.45 13.65 10.68
N PHE A 36 15.24 13.78 11.24
CA PHE A 36 14.90 14.82 12.23
C PHE A 36 15.43 14.52 13.65
N GLY A 37 16.21 13.45 13.83
CA GLY A 37 16.81 13.09 15.12
C GLY A 37 15.84 12.39 16.08
N MET A 38 14.71 11.90 15.59
CA MET A 38 13.76 11.17 16.42
C MET A 38 14.33 9.79 16.81
N SER A 39 13.98 9.31 18.01
CA SER A 39 14.49 8.03 18.49
C SER A 39 14.10 6.89 17.53
N PRO A 40 14.99 5.90 17.30
CA PRO A 40 14.75 4.85 16.32
C PRO A 40 13.47 4.05 16.59
N LEU A 41 13.07 3.90 17.85
CA LEU A 41 11.78 3.29 18.22
C LEU A 41 10.59 4.12 17.72
N ALA A 42 10.63 5.45 17.87
CA ALA A 42 9.55 6.32 17.42
C ALA A 42 9.48 6.39 15.89
N ALA A 43 10.63 6.43 15.22
CA ALA A 43 10.72 6.43 13.76
C ALA A 43 10.17 5.12 13.14
N VAL A 44 10.50 3.97 13.74
CA VAL A 44 9.97 2.65 13.31
C VAL A 44 8.47 2.56 13.59
N GLY A 45 8.01 3.03 14.75
CA GLY A 45 6.59 3.06 15.09
C GLY A 45 5.77 3.91 14.13
N ALA A 46 6.24 5.12 13.82
CA ALA A 46 5.58 6.02 12.88
C ALA A 46 5.59 5.48 11.45
N GLY A 47 6.74 4.93 11.00
CA GLY A 47 6.84 4.28 9.70
C GLY A 47 5.84 3.13 9.58
N GLY A 48 5.82 2.21 10.55
CA GLY A 48 4.89 1.09 10.59
C GLY A 48 3.41 1.50 10.61
N ALA A 49 3.06 2.52 11.41
CA ALA A 49 1.71 3.07 11.44
C ALA A 49 1.30 3.67 10.09
N THR A 50 2.24 4.34 9.40
CA THR A 50 2.02 4.92 8.08
C THR A 50 1.78 3.83 7.03
N ILE A 51 2.56 2.73 7.04
CA ILE A 51 2.34 1.58 6.15
C ILE A 51 0.95 0.99 6.37
N ALA A 52 0.59 0.71 7.63
CA ALA A 52 -0.70 0.09 7.96
C ALA A 52 -1.89 0.98 7.55
N GLY A 53 -1.78 2.30 7.80
CA GLY A 53 -2.80 3.26 7.42
C GLY A 53 -2.97 3.39 5.90
N CYS A 54 -1.87 3.61 5.17
CA CYS A 54 -1.90 3.70 3.70
C CYS A 54 -2.42 2.42 3.05
N PHE A 55 -1.99 1.25 3.54
CA PHE A 55 -2.43 -0.02 2.98
C PHE A 55 -3.92 -0.27 3.25
N GLY A 56 -4.40 -0.02 4.47
CA GLY A 56 -5.80 -0.17 4.83
C GLY A 56 -6.72 0.78 4.06
N LEU A 57 -6.34 2.05 3.92
CA LEU A 57 -7.08 3.04 3.13
C LEU A 57 -7.07 2.71 1.64
N GLY A 58 -5.91 2.30 1.09
CA GLY A 58 -5.79 1.90 -0.30
C GLY A 58 -6.66 0.69 -0.65
N MET A 59 -6.66 -0.34 0.20
CA MET A 59 -7.54 -1.52 0.04
C MET A 59 -9.02 -1.15 0.16
N SER A 60 -9.37 -0.22 1.05
CA SER A 60 -10.73 0.28 1.20
C SER A 60 -11.18 1.05 -0.05
N ALA A 61 -10.33 1.93 -0.58
CA ALA A 61 -10.61 2.69 -1.80
C ALA A 61 -10.80 1.76 -3.01
N VAL A 62 -9.93 0.75 -3.18
CA VAL A 62 -10.09 -0.30 -4.19
C VAL A 62 -11.44 -1.01 -4.02
N SER A 63 -11.79 -1.40 -2.79
CA SER A 63 -13.07 -2.07 -2.51
C SER A 63 -14.29 -1.19 -2.81
N TYR A 64 -14.19 0.12 -2.58
CA TYR A 64 -15.23 1.09 -2.92
C TYR A 64 -15.39 1.26 -4.44
N ILE A 65 -14.29 1.40 -5.17
CA ILE A 65 -14.32 1.50 -6.64
C ILE A 65 -15.00 0.26 -7.19
N LYS A 66 -14.57 -0.95 -6.77
CA LYS A 66 -15.14 -2.22 -7.20
C LYS A 66 -16.63 -2.40 -6.90
N LYS A 67 -17.15 -1.74 -5.85
CA LYS A 67 -18.59 -1.73 -5.55
C LYS A 67 -19.39 -0.81 -6.47
N GLN A 68 -18.77 0.23 -7.03
CA GLN A 68 -19.39 1.17 -7.96
C GLN A 68 -19.37 0.66 -9.42
N GLU A 69 -18.51 -0.30 -9.75
CA GLU A 69 -18.44 -0.93 -11.09
C GLU A 69 -19.47 -2.05 -11.30
N SER A 70 -20.32 -2.32 -10.30
CA SER A 70 -21.30 -3.42 -10.30
C SER A 70 -22.74 -2.96 -10.45
#